data_AF-A0A8T0C317-F1
#
_entry.id   AF-A0A8T0C317-F1
#
_cell.length_a   1.000
_cell.length_b   1.000
_cell.length_c   1.000
_cell.angle_alpha   90.00
_cell.angle_beta   90.00
_cell.angle_gamma   90.00
#
_symmetry.space_group_name_H-M   'P 1'
#
loop_
_entity.id
_entity.type
_entity.pdbx_description
1 polymer ?
#
loop_
_entity_poly.entity_id
_entity_poly.type
_entity_poly.pdbx_seq_one_letter_code
_entity_poly.pdbx_strand_id
1 'polypeptide(L)'
;MKKAFIGVSMTALTLLSFNTLANSCEGFGPQTPRDIDQLHGENKRVFSLAPPASEMNLCNIHFHKNAEHKAKDFSVFAGNGKYGGYQCNATSSLTEAELRAPKGKVCKNVKPGDTIEVHWVHSSCDVTPGKGLGSCLSNECANPDLRVETQVFLVVNDEDALDFNDLSYDGNIVNGYHQAKYIPQTTGKPVEFLGSTTGPSYNDKQCSPLQVTWSVRPACAKVDINSLAQWCEDNVFEEDHAHGVRQLVTDPKLLAPIK
;
A
#
# COMPACT_ATOMS: atom_id res chain seq x y z
N MET A 1 -18.32 -15.75 -78.27
CA MET A 1 -17.88 -17.09 -77.79
C MET A 1 -17.73 -17.01 -76.27
N LYS A 2 -18.20 -18.05 -75.57
CA LYS A 2 -18.56 -18.10 -74.15
C LYS A 2 -17.38 -17.79 -73.22
N LYS A 3 -17.52 -16.83 -72.29
CA LYS A 3 -16.64 -16.71 -71.12
C LYS A 3 -17.31 -17.40 -69.93
N ALA A 4 -16.65 -18.43 -69.41
CA ALA A 4 -17.10 -19.23 -68.29
C ALA A 4 -17.04 -18.42 -66.97
N PHE A 5 -18.11 -18.48 -66.19
CA PHE A 5 -18.12 -18.04 -64.80
C PHE A 5 -17.51 -19.17 -63.94
N ILE A 6 -16.39 -18.89 -63.29
CA ILE A 6 -15.83 -19.75 -62.24
C ILE A 6 -16.34 -19.20 -60.92
N GLY A 7 -17.28 -19.92 -60.30
CA GLY A 7 -17.75 -19.64 -58.95
C GLY A 7 -16.70 -20.08 -57.93
N VAL A 8 -16.15 -19.13 -57.18
CA VAL A 8 -15.28 -19.42 -56.04
C VAL A 8 -16.16 -19.71 -54.84
N SER A 9 -16.11 -20.94 -54.34
CA SER A 9 -16.81 -21.38 -53.12
C SER A 9 -16.14 -20.73 -51.90
N MET A 10 -16.93 -19.92 -51.17
CA MET A 10 -16.50 -19.22 -49.97
C MET A 10 -16.46 -20.23 -48.81
N THR A 11 -15.28 -20.75 -48.49
CA THR A 11 -15.09 -21.59 -47.31
C THR A 11 -15.05 -20.66 -46.09
N ALA A 12 -16.10 -20.70 -45.26
CA ALA A 12 -16.16 -19.94 -44.02
C ALA A 12 -15.10 -20.50 -43.05
N LEU A 13 -14.00 -19.76 -42.91
CA LEU A 13 -12.98 -20.03 -41.91
C LEU A 13 -13.53 -19.57 -40.55
N THR A 14 -14.05 -20.51 -39.77
CA THR A 14 -14.41 -20.27 -38.36
C THR A 14 -13.12 -20.00 -37.57
N LEU A 15 -12.80 -18.72 -37.41
CA LEU A 15 -11.80 -18.26 -36.46
C LEU A 15 -12.27 -18.61 -35.05
N LEU A 16 -11.74 -19.70 -34.50
CA LEU A 16 -11.77 -19.97 -33.07
C LEU A 16 -10.94 -18.88 -32.39
N SER A 17 -11.61 -17.84 -31.89
CA SER A 17 -11.00 -16.85 -31.01
C SER A 17 -10.62 -17.53 -29.71
N PHE A 18 -9.37 -17.99 -29.62
CA PHE A 18 -8.75 -18.27 -28.34
C PHE A 18 -8.62 -16.94 -27.60
N ASN A 19 -9.57 -16.65 -26.70
CA ASN A 19 -9.34 -15.70 -25.63
C ASN A 19 -8.25 -16.29 -24.73
N THR A 20 -7.00 -16.16 -25.16
CA THR A 20 -5.89 -16.15 -24.22
C THR A 20 -6.16 -14.95 -23.32
N LEU A 21 -6.51 -15.22 -22.07
CA LEU A 21 -6.42 -14.19 -21.03
C LEU A 21 -4.94 -13.82 -21.00
N ALA A 22 -4.57 -12.78 -21.76
CA ALA A 22 -3.23 -12.23 -21.72
C ALA A 22 -2.92 -11.97 -20.25
N ASN A 23 -1.89 -12.63 -19.73
CA ASN A 23 -1.46 -12.47 -18.36
C ASN A 23 -1.00 -11.01 -18.22
N SER A 24 -1.86 -10.18 -17.65
CA SER A 24 -1.91 -8.76 -17.98
C SER A 24 -0.91 -7.88 -17.22
N CYS A 25 0.16 -8.49 -16.71
CA CYS A 25 1.35 -7.84 -16.15
C CYS A 25 2.65 -8.44 -16.71
N GLU A 26 2.64 -9.01 -17.91
CA GLU A 26 3.86 -9.53 -18.53
C GLU A 26 4.94 -8.43 -18.58
N GLY A 27 6.13 -8.74 -18.05
CA GLY A 27 7.25 -7.79 -17.97
C GLY A 27 7.33 -6.97 -16.68
N PHE A 28 6.25 -6.86 -15.90
CA PHE A 28 6.26 -6.14 -14.62
C PHE A 28 6.86 -6.97 -13.49
N GLY A 29 7.37 -6.27 -12.47
CA GLY A 29 7.77 -6.88 -11.21
C GLY A 29 6.57 -7.42 -10.40
N PRO A 30 6.85 -8.08 -9.26
CA PRO A 30 5.83 -8.47 -8.30
C PRO A 30 4.90 -7.30 -7.95
N GLN A 31 3.63 -7.60 -7.72
CA GLN A 31 2.58 -6.64 -7.44
C GLN A 31 2.15 -6.68 -5.97
N THR A 32 1.56 -5.58 -5.51
CA THR A 32 1.17 -5.33 -4.11
C THR A 32 -0.18 -4.60 -4.10
N PRO A 33 -1.06 -4.78 -3.09
CA PRO A 33 -0.90 -5.46 -1.80
C PRO A 33 -1.05 -6.99 -1.84
N ARG A 34 -0.61 -7.66 -0.77
CA ARG A 34 -0.66 -9.14 -0.61
C ARG A 34 -1.02 -9.58 0.80
N ASP A 35 -1.42 -10.85 0.92
CA ASP A 35 -1.42 -11.57 2.20
C ASP A 35 0.03 -11.86 2.59
N ILE A 36 0.47 -11.31 3.71
CA ILE A 36 1.87 -11.45 4.19
C ILE A 36 2.11 -12.75 4.95
N ASP A 37 1.06 -13.50 5.30
CA ASP A 37 1.17 -14.86 5.84
C ASP A 37 1.29 -15.91 4.73
N GLN A 38 0.98 -15.54 3.47
CA GLN A 38 1.14 -16.40 2.30
C GLN A 38 2.52 -16.19 1.67
N LEU A 39 3.47 -17.06 2.02
CA LEU A 39 4.86 -16.97 1.55
C LEU A 39 5.04 -17.32 0.06
N HIS A 40 4.09 -18.06 -0.52
CA HIS A 40 4.15 -18.52 -1.90
C HIS A 40 4.07 -17.36 -2.89
N GLY A 41 4.87 -17.45 -3.95
CA GLY A 41 4.88 -16.54 -5.08
C GLY A 41 5.67 -17.14 -6.23
N GLU A 42 5.28 -16.83 -7.46
CA GLU A 42 5.86 -17.39 -8.68
C GLU A 42 6.50 -16.32 -9.58
N ASN A 43 6.36 -15.04 -9.24
CA ASN A 43 7.01 -13.98 -9.99
C ASN A 43 8.53 -14.07 -9.78
N LYS A 44 9.25 -14.41 -10.85
CA LYS A 44 10.70 -14.61 -10.85
C LYS A 44 11.49 -13.32 -11.09
N ARG A 45 10.83 -12.18 -11.32
CA ARG A 45 11.51 -10.89 -11.45
C ARG A 45 12.10 -10.53 -10.08
N VAL A 46 13.39 -10.29 -10.08
CA VAL A 46 14.14 -9.92 -8.88
C VAL A 46 14.79 -8.56 -9.10
N PHE A 47 14.76 -7.75 -8.05
CA PHE A 47 15.54 -6.52 -7.90
C PHE A 47 16.10 -6.52 -6.48
N SER A 48 17.11 -5.69 -6.23
CA SER A 48 17.72 -5.59 -4.90
C SER A 48 16.69 -5.13 -3.88
N LEU A 49 16.76 -5.68 -2.67
CA LEU A 49 16.07 -5.06 -1.55
C LEU A 49 16.69 -3.68 -1.33
N ALA A 50 15.84 -2.68 -1.13
CA ALA A 50 16.26 -1.35 -0.75
C ALA A 50 17.02 -1.41 0.60
N PRO A 51 17.97 -0.49 0.85
CA PRO A 51 18.63 -0.37 2.14
C PRO A 51 17.65 -0.23 3.32
N PRO A 52 18.10 -0.42 4.57
CA PRO A 52 17.28 -0.10 5.74
C PRO A 52 16.81 1.36 5.71
N ALA A 53 15.61 1.62 6.24
CA ALA A 53 15.02 2.97 6.28
C ALA A 53 15.95 4.02 6.93
N SER A 54 16.79 3.63 7.88
CA SER A 54 17.79 4.50 8.55
C SER A 54 18.93 4.99 7.65
N GLU A 55 19.05 4.45 6.44
CA GLU A 55 20.05 4.81 5.43
C GLU A 55 19.39 5.43 4.18
N MET A 56 18.13 5.85 4.28
CA MET A 56 17.33 6.38 3.17
C MET A 56 16.55 7.62 3.61
N ASN A 57 16.23 8.50 2.68
CA ASN A 57 15.40 9.67 2.98
C ASN A 57 13.93 9.28 3.06
N LEU A 58 13.28 9.53 4.20
CA LEU A 58 11.82 9.62 4.24
C LEU A 58 11.39 10.69 3.23
N CYS A 59 10.49 10.32 2.32
CA CYS A 59 10.01 11.22 1.26
C CYS A 59 8.50 11.45 1.35
N ASN A 60 7.75 10.53 1.94
CA ASN A 60 6.31 10.68 2.12
C ASN A 60 5.78 9.84 3.29
N ILE A 61 4.78 10.36 4.00
CA ILE A 61 3.91 9.59 4.89
C ILE A 61 2.49 9.74 4.34
N HIS A 62 1.78 8.63 4.17
CA HIS A 62 0.35 8.63 3.82
C HIS A 62 -0.34 7.43 4.46
N PHE A 63 -1.66 7.40 4.41
CA PHE A 63 -2.42 6.32 5.02
C PHE A 63 -3.71 5.98 4.27
N HIS A 64 -4.12 4.74 4.38
CA HIS A 64 -5.27 4.17 3.70
C HIS A 64 -6.39 3.85 4.69
N LYS A 65 -7.62 3.89 4.19
CA LYS A 65 -8.80 3.43 4.91
C LYS A 65 -8.85 1.90 4.85
N ASN A 66 -8.72 1.27 6.01
CA ASN A 66 -8.43 -0.15 6.21
C ASN A 66 -7.06 -0.55 5.64
N ALA A 67 -6.63 -1.76 5.97
CA ALA A 67 -5.40 -2.35 5.47
C ALA A 67 -5.52 -2.75 4.00
N GLU A 68 -4.56 -2.32 3.20
CA GLU A 68 -4.33 -2.81 1.85
C GLU A 68 -3.79 -4.24 1.91
N HIS A 69 -2.84 -4.46 2.81
CA HIS A 69 -2.30 -5.76 3.13
C HIS A 69 -3.26 -6.60 3.95
N LYS A 70 -3.01 -7.92 3.97
CA LYS A 70 -3.70 -8.86 4.85
C LYS A 70 -2.68 -9.60 5.70
N ALA A 71 -2.98 -9.75 6.98
CA ALA A 71 -2.30 -10.65 7.88
C ALA A 71 -3.32 -11.26 8.83
N LYS A 72 -2.89 -12.24 9.63
CA LYS A 72 -3.73 -12.92 10.61
C LYS A 72 -4.40 -11.93 11.55
N ASP A 73 -3.73 -10.85 11.95
CA ASP A 73 -4.25 -9.88 12.91
C ASP A 73 -5.17 -8.81 12.29
N PHE A 74 -5.07 -8.60 10.96
CA PHE A 74 -5.96 -7.74 10.18
C PHE A 74 -6.50 -8.54 8.98
N SER A 75 -7.51 -9.38 9.27
CA SER A 75 -8.02 -10.38 8.33
C SER A 75 -9.49 -10.21 7.97
N VAL A 76 -10.19 -9.29 8.65
CA VAL A 76 -11.64 -9.09 8.48
C VAL A 76 -11.89 -8.28 7.21
N PHE A 77 -12.49 -8.91 6.20
CA PHE A 77 -12.69 -8.27 4.91
C PHE A 77 -13.77 -7.17 4.96
N ALA A 78 -13.40 -5.94 4.59
CA ALA A 78 -14.25 -4.75 4.61
C ALA A 78 -14.93 -4.46 3.26
N GLY A 79 -14.81 -5.36 2.27
CA GLY A 79 -15.48 -5.28 0.98
C GLY A 79 -14.57 -4.87 -0.19
N ASN A 80 -15.14 -4.85 -1.40
CA ASN A 80 -14.43 -4.61 -2.66
C ASN A 80 -14.42 -3.12 -3.11
N GLY A 81 -14.96 -2.22 -2.29
CA GLY A 81 -15.11 -0.81 -2.65
C GLY A 81 -13.80 -0.02 -2.57
N LYS A 82 -13.86 1.27 -2.95
CA LYS A 82 -12.73 2.21 -2.82
C LYS A 82 -12.09 2.19 -1.43
N TYR A 83 -12.92 2.11 -0.39
CA TYR A 83 -12.50 2.05 1.01
C TYR A 83 -12.74 0.63 1.60
N GLY A 84 -12.52 -0.39 0.78
CA GLY A 84 -12.55 -1.81 1.15
C GLY A 84 -11.32 -2.23 1.94
N GLY A 85 -10.77 -3.42 1.71
CA GLY A 85 -9.53 -3.87 2.35
C GLY A 85 -9.78 -4.75 3.58
N TYR A 86 -8.88 -4.69 4.56
CA TYR A 86 -8.93 -5.54 5.76
C TYR A 86 -8.89 -4.75 7.06
N GLN A 87 -9.72 -5.17 8.01
CA GLN A 87 -9.81 -4.58 9.34
C GLN A 87 -9.03 -5.41 10.36
N CYS A 88 -8.48 -4.72 11.37
CA CYS A 88 -7.95 -5.35 12.57
C CYS A 88 -9.03 -6.22 13.22
N ASN A 89 -8.67 -7.43 13.61
CA ASN A 89 -9.59 -8.38 14.21
C ASN A 89 -10.17 -7.87 15.54
N ALA A 90 -9.40 -7.06 16.27
CA ALA A 90 -9.78 -6.46 17.55
C ALA A 90 -10.91 -5.42 17.44
N THR A 91 -11.32 -5.01 16.23
CA THR A 91 -12.38 -4.02 16.00
C THR A 91 -13.68 -4.37 16.74
N SER A 92 -14.06 -5.66 16.79
CA SER A 92 -15.28 -6.11 17.46
C SER A 92 -15.21 -6.11 18.99
N SER A 93 -14.02 -5.88 19.56
CA SER A 93 -13.75 -5.93 21.00
C SER A 93 -13.53 -4.54 21.62
N LEU A 94 -13.71 -3.47 20.85
CA LEU A 94 -13.58 -2.11 21.35
C LEU A 94 -14.67 -1.77 22.36
N THR A 95 -14.29 -1.03 23.39
CA THR A 95 -15.19 -0.50 24.41
C THR A 95 -16.00 0.69 23.88
N GLU A 96 -17.10 1.00 24.56
CA GLU A 96 -17.89 2.20 24.26
C GLU A 96 -17.09 3.51 24.43
N ALA A 97 -16.11 3.52 25.34
CA ALA A 97 -15.22 4.66 25.53
C ALA A 97 -14.32 4.87 24.31
N GLU A 98 -13.68 3.81 23.82
CA GLU A 98 -12.82 3.86 22.64
C GLU A 98 -13.60 4.20 21.37
N LEU A 99 -14.89 3.85 21.30
CA LEU A 99 -15.76 4.17 20.16
C LEU A 99 -16.39 5.57 20.22
N ARG A 100 -16.13 6.34 21.28
CA ARG A 100 -16.74 7.65 21.47
C ARG A 100 -16.33 8.61 20.35
N ALA A 101 -17.30 9.26 19.71
CA ALA A 101 -17.03 10.20 18.63
C ALA A 101 -16.16 11.40 19.11
N PRO A 102 -15.14 11.82 18.33
CA PRO A 102 -14.33 13.00 18.63
C PRO A 102 -15.11 14.30 18.36
N LYS A 103 -14.53 15.43 18.74
CA LYS A 103 -15.08 16.77 18.46
C LYS A 103 -14.86 17.12 16.99
N GLY A 104 -15.74 16.63 16.11
CA GLY A 104 -15.74 16.97 14.69
C GLY A 104 -15.36 15.80 13.78
N LYS A 105 -15.15 16.11 12.50
CA LYS A 105 -14.71 15.11 11.51
C LYS A 105 -13.19 14.98 11.56
N VAL A 106 -12.69 13.75 11.58
CA VAL A 106 -11.26 13.46 11.60
C VAL A 106 -10.81 13.03 10.21
N CYS A 107 -9.75 13.69 9.71
CA CYS A 107 -9.15 13.46 8.40
C CYS A 107 -10.20 13.27 7.29
N LYS A 108 -11.26 14.09 7.29
CA LYS A 108 -12.46 14.03 6.41
C LYS A 108 -13.30 12.73 6.45
N ASN A 109 -12.71 11.55 6.64
CA ASN A 109 -13.34 10.24 6.45
C ASN A 109 -12.91 9.16 7.47
N VAL A 110 -12.36 9.54 8.63
CA VAL A 110 -11.96 8.61 9.72
C VAL A 110 -12.83 8.82 10.96
N LYS A 111 -13.12 7.73 11.68
CA LYS A 111 -13.85 7.67 12.95
C LYS A 111 -13.27 6.56 13.84
N PRO A 112 -13.57 6.56 15.15
CA PRO A 112 -13.14 5.47 16.01
C PRO A 112 -13.75 4.13 15.58
N GLY A 113 -12.98 3.06 15.75
CA GLY A 113 -13.29 1.71 15.26
C GLY A 113 -12.88 1.45 13.82
N ASP A 114 -12.41 2.46 13.08
CA ASP A 114 -11.82 2.21 11.77
C ASP A 114 -10.43 1.59 11.90
N THR A 115 -10.06 0.77 10.91
CA THR A 115 -8.67 0.39 10.68
C THR A 115 -8.04 1.38 9.69
N ILE A 116 -6.77 1.71 9.87
CA ILE A 116 -5.96 2.43 8.89
C ILE A 116 -4.62 1.70 8.68
N GLU A 117 -4.08 1.79 7.49
CA GLU A 117 -2.71 1.34 7.19
C GLU A 117 -1.87 2.54 6.77
N VAL A 118 -0.73 2.72 7.44
CA VAL A 118 0.14 3.88 7.30
C VAL A 118 1.44 3.44 6.65
N HIS A 119 1.88 4.23 5.68
CA HIS A 119 3.09 4.00 4.90
C HIS A 119 4.09 5.12 5.16
N TRP A 120 5.28 4.75 5.63
CA TRP A 120 6.45 5.63 5.60
C TRP A 120 7.31 5.25 4.41
N VAL A 121 7.21 6.06 3.36
CA VAL A 121 7.91 5.83 2.09
C VAL A 121 9.29 6.47 2.16
N HIS A 122 10.30 5.68 1.84
CA HIS A 122 11.70 6.09 1.81
C HIS A 122 12.28 5.92 0.41
N SER A 123 13.16 6.84 0.05
CA SER A 123 13.88 6.87 -1.22
C SER A 123 15.39 6.90 -0.98
N SER A 124 16.13 6.20 -1.83
CA SER A 124 17.60 6.28 -1.90
C SER A 124 18.08 7.58 -2.54
N CYS A 125 17.19 8.37 -3.15
CA CYS A 125 17.52 9.67 -3.71
C CYS A 125 17.74 10.72 -2.62
N ASP A 126 18.48 11.77 -2.97
CA ASP A 126 18.56 13.01 -2.19
C ASP A 126 17.28 13.85 -2.42
N VAL A 127 16.27 13.61 -1.58
CA VAL A 127 14.94 14.21 -1.67
C VAL A 127 14.44 14.63 -0.29
N THR A 128 13.57 15.63 -0.27
CA THR A 128 12.90 16.10 0.95
C THR A 128 11.47 15.57 1.05
N PRO A 129 10.96 15.30 2.26
CA PRO A 129 9.55 14.98 2.51
C PRO A 129 8.57 15.92 1.81
N GLY A 130 7.51 15.36 1.22
CA GLY A 130 6.46 16.16 0.61
C GLY A 130 5.26 15.36 0.12
N LYS A 131 4.39 16.04 -0.62
CA LYS A 131 3.11 15.51 -1.08
C LYS A 131 3.24 14.39 -2.11
N GLY A 132 2.75 13.23 -1.73
CA GLY A 132 2.59 12.06 -2.58
C GLY A 132 3.91 11.45 -3.06
N LEU A 133 3.79 10.39 -3.87
CA LEU A 133 4.95 9.63 -4.35
C LEU A 133 5.89 10.41 -5.26
N GLY A 134 5.44 11.54 -5.83
CA GLY A 134 6.30 12.43 -6.61
C GLY A 134 7.47 12.99 -5.80
N SER A 135 7.29 13.19 -4.49
CA SER A 135 8.36 13.63 -3.57
C SER A 135 9.44 12.59 -3.34
N CYS A 136 9.21 11.34 -3.75
CA CYS A 136 10.19 10.25 -3.62
C CYS A 136 11.11 10.11 -4.83
N LEU A 137 10.90 10.92 -5.88
CA LEU A 137 11.61 10.86 -7.15
C LEU A 137 12.35 12.18 -7.40
N SER A 138 13.47 12.13 -8.13
CA SER A 138 14.14 13.33 -8.65
C SER A 138 14.65 13.10 -10.08
N ASN A 139 14.88 14.19 -10.83
CA ASN A 139 15.41 14.08 -12.19
C ASN A 139 16.86 13.56 -12.20
N GLU A 140 17.61 13.84 -11.14
CA GLU A 140 19.00 13.47 -10.92
C GLU A 140 19.13 12.00 -10.44
N CYS A 141 18.02 11.37 -10.05
CA CYS A 141 17.94 10.02 -9.51
C CYS A 141 16.85 9.22 -10.24
N ALA A 142 17.19 8.75 -11.45
CA ALA A 142 16.21 8.19 -12.38
C ALA A 142 15.56 6.87 -11.91
N ASN A 143 16.27 6.07 -11.09
CA ASN A 143 15.82 4.76 -10.61
C ASN A 143 16.10 4.61 -9.10
N PRO A 144 15.28 5.19 -8.22
CA PRO A 144 15.42 4.98 -6.79
C PRO A 144 15.16 3.54 -6.40
N ASP A 145 15.95 3.04 -5.45
CA ASP A 145 15.44 2.05 -4.49
C ASP A 145 14.37 2.72 -3.62
N LEU A 146 13.17 2.13 -3.60
CA LEU A 146 12.04 2.56 -2.78
C LEU A 146 11.79 1.53 -1.68
N ARG A 147 11.58 2.03 -0.46
CA ARG A 147 11.24 1.22 0.71
C ARG A 147 9.98 1.77 1.38
N VAL A 148 9.07 0.90 1.78
CA VAL A 148 7.89 1.28 2.58
C VAL A 148 7.92 0.52 3.89
N GLU A 149 8.03 1.26 4.99
CA GLU A 149 7.70 0.73 6.32
C GLU A 149 6.19 0.87 6.52
N THR A 150 5.53 -0.21 6.93
CA THR A 150 4.07 -0.28 7.01
C THR A 150 3.61 -0.71 8.40
N GLN A 151 2.61 0.00 8.91
CA GLN A 151 1.90 -0.32 10.14
C GLN A 151 0.40 -0.29 9.91
N VAL A 152 -0.31 -1.19 10.58
CA VAL A 152 -1.77 -1.18 10.63
C VAL A 152 -2.21 -0.74 12.02
N PHE A 153 -3.13 0.22 12.09
CA PHE A 153 -3.66 0.73 13.33
C PHE A 153 -5.16 0.57 13.41
N LEU A 154 -5.65 0.26 14.61
CA LEU A 154 -7.04 0.41 15.02
C LEU A 154 -7.20 1.79 15.66
N VAL A 155 -8.01 2.64 15.03
CA VAL A 155 -8.25 4.01 15.50
C VAL A 155 -9.22 3.99 16.67
N VAL A 156 -8.83 4.57 17.80
CA VAL A 156 -9.61 4.60 19.05
C VAL A 156 -9.65 6.02 19.61
N ASN A 157 -10.66 6.34 20.42
CA ASN A 157 -10.66 7.55 21.23
C ASN A 157 -10.13 7.21 22.63
N ASP A 158 -8.80 7.25 22.77
CA ASP A 158 -8.08 6.82 23.96
C ASP A 158 -6.72 7.53 24.02
N GLU A 159 -6.53 8.39 25.01
CA GLU A 159 -5.30 9.19 25.17
C GLU A 159 -4.07 8.35 25.56
N ASP A 160 -4.28 7.11 26.04
CA ASP A 160 -3.20 6.16 26.34
C ASP A 160 -2.76 5.36 25.09
N ALA A 161 -3.48 5.49 23.97
CA ALA A 161 -3.07 4.91 22.69
C ALA A 161 -1.88 5.68 22.07
N LEU A 162 -1.32 5.18 20.98
CA LEU A 162 -0.21 5.86 20.30
C LEU A 162 -0.64 7.26 19.83
N ASP A 163 0.20 8.25 20.10
CA ASP A 163 0.06 9.61 19.56
C ASP A 163 0.64 9.66 18.14
N PHE A 164 -0.19 9.94 17.14
CA PHE A 164 0.23 10.00 15.74
C PHE A 164 1.28 11.09 15.48
N ASN A 165 1.30 12.17 16.27
CA ASN A 165 2.30 13.23 16.13
C ASN A 165 3.71 12.74 16.45
N ASP A 166 3.86 11.73 17.30
CA ASP A 166 5.13 11.05 17.57
C ASP A 166 5.52 10.06 16.47
N LEU A 167 4.57 9.67 15.62
CA LEU A 167 4.82 8.79 14.47
C LEU A 167 5.14 9.56 13.18
N SER A 168 4.94 10.89 13.21
CA SER A 168 5.09 11.78 12.07
C SER A 168 6.54 12.26 11.85
N TYR A 169 6.73 13.03 10.79
CA TYR A 169 7.90 13.84 10.50
C TYR A 169 7.67 15.30 10.92
N ASP A 170 8.71 15.94 11.48
CA ASP A 170 8.69 17.34 11.90
C ASP A 170 10.08 17.97 11.73
N GLY A 171 10.68 17.76 10.57
CA GLY A 171 12.03 18.25 10.28
C GLY A 171 13.18 17.35 10.75
N ASN A 172 12.91 16.16 11.29
CA ASN A 172 13.97 15.32 11.87
C ASN A 172 14.93 14.81 10.79
N ILE A 173 16.23 14.96 11.08
CA ILE A 173 17.32 14.42 10.28
C ILE A 173 18.19 13.56 11.20
N VAL A 174 18.42 12.31 10.82
CA VAL A 174 19.29 11.37 11.55
C VAL A 174 20.33 10.85 10.59
N ASN A 175 21.61 11.00 10.95
CA ASN A 175 22.74 10.61 10.09
C ASN A 175 22.70 11.19 8.67
N GLY A 176 22.13 12.39 8.50
CA GLY A 176 22.02 13.06 7.20
C GLY A 176 20.78 12.66 6.39
N TYR A 177 19.91 11.78 6.90
CA TYR A 177 18.68 11.38 6.22
C TYR A 177 17.44 11.93 6.91
N HIS A 178 16.43 12.32 6.13
CA HIS A 178 15.10 12.64 6.65
C HIS A 178 14.46 11.40 7.27
N GLN A 179 13.92 11.52 8.49
CA GLN A 179 13.36 10.39 9.23
C GLN A 179 12.08 10.78 9.99
N ALA A 180 11.14 9.84 10.12
CA ALA A 180 10.04 10.01 11.06
C ALA A 180 10.59 10.09 12.51
N LYS A 181 9.85 10.73 13.41
CA LYS A 181 10.19 10.79 14.84
C LYS A 181 10.30 9.37 15.42
N TYR A 182 9.33 8.51 15.08
CA TYR A 182 9.30 7.12 15.51
C TYR A 182 8.45 6.27 14.57
N ILE A 183 8.89 5.03 14.33
CA ILE A 183 8.07 4.00 13.70
C ILE A 183 7.96 2.84 14.71
N PRO A 184 6.76 2.41 15.12
CA PRO A 184 6.61 1.40 16.15
C PRO A 184 7.35 0.11 15.82
N GLN A 185 7.98 -0.49 16.84
CA GLN A 185 8.67 -1.78 16.69
C GLN A 185 7.99 -2.94 17.40
N THR A 186 6.86 -2.67 18.05
CA THR A 186 6.14 -3.57 18.97
C THR A 186 5.06 -4.41 18.30
N THR A 187 4.79 -4.20 17.01
CA THR A 187 3.75 -4.88 16.22
C THR A 187 4.24 -6.14 15.50
N GLY A 188 5.23 -6.82 16.09
CA GLY A 188 5.83 -8.04 15.55
C GLY A 188 6.98 -7.77 14.56
N LYS A 189 7.73 -8.83 14.21
CA LYS A 189 8.83 -8.77 13.24
C LYS A 189 8.26 -8.45 11.86
N PRO A 190 8.80 -7.46 11.12
CA PRO A 190 8.31 -7.15 9.79
C PRO A 190 8.54 -8.31 8.81
N VAL A 191 7.60 -8.48 7.89
CA VAL A 191 7.72 -9.34 6.72
C VAL A 191 8.20 -8.48 5.57
N GLU A 192 9.39 -8.77 5.06
CA GLU A 192 9.99 -8.03 3.96
C GLU A 192 9.84 -8.76 2.64
N PHE A 193 9.41 -8.06 1.58
CA PHE A 193 9.24 -8.66 0.26
C PHE A 193 9.35 -7.64 -0.87
N LEU A 194 9.62 -8.15 -2.07
CA LEU A 194 9.62 -7.36 -3.30
C LEU A 194 8.18 -7.20 -3.80
N GLY A 195 7.82 -5.97 -4.12
CA GLY A 195 6.48 -5.60 -4.55
C GLY A 195 6.49 -4.41 -5.52
N SER A 196 5.34 -3.76 -5.59
CA SER A 196 5.15 -2.54 -6.37
C SER A 196 4.41 -1.48 -5.55
N THR A 197 4.25 -0.28 -6.10
CA THR A 197 3.34 0.69 -5.47
C THR A 197 1.90 0.20 -5.53
N THR A 198 1.14 0.51 -4.48
CA THR A 198 -0.29 0.28 -4.41
C THR A 198 -1.04 1.48 -5.01
N GLY A 199 -2.37 1.44 -4.93
CA GLY A 199 -3.23 2.52 -5.41
C GLY A 199 -4.44 1.99 -6.17
N PRO A 200 -5.63 2.60 -5.98
CA PRO A 200 -6.90 2.09 -6.50
C PRO A 200 -7.01 2.10 -8.03
N SER A 201 -6.09 2.76 -8.74
CA SER A 201 -6.00 2.73 -10.21
C SER A 201 -5.33 1.46 -10.75
N TYR A 202 -4.59 0.72 -9.92
CA TYR A 202 -3.92 -0.50 -10.33
C TYR A 202 -4.76 -1.74 -10.05
N ASN A 203 -4.59 -2.77 -10.87
CA ASN A 203 -5.22 -4.07 -10.73
C ASN A 203 -4.39 -5.11 -11.51
N ASP A 204 -4.88 -6.35 -11.61
CA ASP A 204 -4.15 -7.43 -12.27
C ASP A 204 -4.00 -7.24 -13.79
N LYS A 205 -4.66 -6.22 -14.36
CA LYS A 205 -4.54 -5.78 -15.76
C LYS A 205 -3.83 -4.45 -15.97
N GLN A 206 -3.86 -3.58 -14.97
CA GLN A 206 -3.18 -2.28 -14.97
C GLN A 206 -2.16 -2.31 -13.84
N CYS A 207 -0.95 -2.75 -14.17
CA CYS A 207 0.06 -3.08 -13.16
C CYS A 207 0.83 -1.83 -12.75
N SER A 208 1.26 -1.80 -11.49
CA SER A 208 2.13 -0.72 -11.04
C SER A 208 3.55 -0.94 -11.59
N PRO A 209 4.17 0.09 -12.20
CA PRO A 209 5.49 -0.01 -12.81
C PRO A 209 6.64 0.10 -11.79
N LEU A 210 6.41 0.72 -10.63
CA LEU A 210 7.46 1.01 -9.66
C LEU A 210 7.75 -0.23 -8.82
N GLN A 211 9.04 -0.49 -8.62
CA GLN A 211 9.56 -1.57 -7.78
C GLN A 211 9.74 -1.07 -6.36
N VAL A 212 9.20 -1.79 -5.38
CA VAL A 212 9.19 -1.36 -3.98
C VAL A 212 9.62 -2.52 -3.08
N THR A 213 10.49 -2.23 -2.13
CA THR A 213 10.73 -3.10 -0.97
C THR A 213 9.71 -2.78 0.11
N TRP A 214 8.84 -3.73 0.40
CA TRP A 214 7.85 -3.59 1.48
C TRP A 214 8.39 -4.19 2.76
N SER A 215 8.14 -3.53 3.89
CA SER A 215 8.40 -3.98 5.25
C SER A 215 7.09 -3.85 6.05
N VAL A 216 6.32 -4.93 6.11
CA VAL A 216 4.97 -4.91 6.69
C VAL A 216 4.97 -5.64 8.02
N ARG A 217 4.56 -4.97 9.09
CA ARG A 217 4.45 -5.59 10.41
C ARG A 217 3.10 -6.31 10.58
N PRO A 218 3.08 -7.52 11.17
CA PRO A 218 1.93 -8.41 11.10
C PRO A 218 0.84 -8.17 12.15
N ALA A 219 1.04 -7.27 13.11
CA ALA A 219 0.06 -6.99 14.16
C ALA A 219 -0.45 -5.55 14.11
N CYS A 220 -1.70 -5.36 14.55
CA CYS A 220 -2.27 -4.03 14.74
C CYS A 220 -1.79 -3.40 16.06
N ALA A 221 -1.68 -2.07 16.07
CA ALA A 221 -1.62 -1.29 17.30
C ALA A 221 -2.81 -0.32 17.39
N LYS A 222 -3.07 0.25 18.57
CA LYS A 222 -4.07 1.31 18.71
C LYS A 222 -3.43 2.67 18.52
N VAL A 223 -4.15 3.59 17.88
CA VAL A 223 -3.74 4.99 17.70
C VAL A 223 -4.87 5.92 18.13
N ASP A 224 -4.53 6.98 18.86
CA ASP A 224 -5.51 7.96 19.32
C ASP A 224 -6.03 8.79 18.16
N ILE A 225 -7.35 8.88 18.05
CA ILE A 225 -8.01 9.59 16.96
C ILE A 225 -7.80 11.10 17.02
N ASN A 226 -7.62 11.69 18.21
CA ASN A 226 -7.47 13.13 18.35
C ASN A 226 -6.07 13.56 17.90
N SER A 227 -5.04 12.77 18.21
CA SER A 227 -3.69 12.99 17.66
C SER A 227 -3.64 12.88 16.13
N LEU A 228 -4.32 11.87 15.56
CA LEU A 228 -4.46 11.74 14.11
C LEU A 228 -5.21 12.92 13.50
N ALA A 229 -6.25 13.43 14.18
CA ALA A 229 -7.00 14.60 13.73
C ALA A 229 -6.10 15.83 13.64
N GLN A 230 -5.29 16.09 14.67
CA GLN A 230 -4.33 17.18 14.69
C GLN A 230 -3.33 17.09 13.53
N TRP A 231 -2.77 15.90 13.29
CA TRP A 231 -1.82 15.71 12.20
C TRP A 231 -2.43 15.99 10.81
N CYS A 232 -3.70 15.63 10.60
CA CYS A 232 -4.41 15.89 9.34
C CYS A 232 -4.80 17.36 9.13
N GLU A 233 -4.66 18.24 10.14
CA GLU A 233 -4.89 19.67 9.98
C GLU A 233 -3.73 20.37 9.27
N ASP A 234 -2.50 19.97 9.59
CA ASP A 234 -1.29 20.54 9.00
C ASP A 234 -0.12 19.54 9.06
N ASN A 235 0.36 19.12 7.89
CA ASN A 235 1.57 18.32 7.75
C ASN A 235 2.21 18.57 6.38
N VAL A 236 3.53 18.35 6.28
CA VAL A 236 4.32 18.59 5.06
C VAL A 236 3.90 17.72 3.86
N PHE A 237 3.13 16.66 4.11
CA PHE A 237 2.65 15.73 3.09
C PHE A 237 1.32 16.17 2.47
N GLU A 238 0.67 17.20 3.03
CA GLU A 238 -0.70 17.63 2.71
C GLU A 238 -1.73 16.48 2.81
N GLU A 239 -1.48 15.54 3.72
CA GLU A 239 -2.38 14.42 3.97
C GLU A 239 -3.52 14.86 4.88
N ASP A 240 -4.74 14.86 4.33
CA ASP A 240 -5.93 15.32 5.06
C ASP A 240 -7.07 14.29 5.03
N HIS A 241 -6.83 13.10 4.46
CA HIS A 241 -7.79 11.99 4.44
C HIS A 241 -7.15 10.63 4.21
N ALA A 242 -7.89 9.59 4.64
CA ALA A 242 -7.52 8.22 4.35
C ALA A 242 -7.76 7.90 2.87
N HIS A 243 -6.73 7.40 2.18
CA HIS A 243 -6.79 6.97 0.79
C HIS A 243 -7.62 5.69 0.62
N GLY A 244 -8.01 5.42 -0.62
CA GLY A 244 -8.62 4.14 -0.99
C GLY A 244 -7.57 3.04 -1.16
N VAL A 245 -8.02 1.78 -1.20
CA VAL A 245 -7.15 0.61 -1.31
C VAL A 245 -7.17 0.01 -2.71
N ARG A 246 -6.06 -0.61 -3.12
CA ARG A 246 -6.06 -1.62 -4.18
C ARG A 246 -6.57 -2.96 -3.62
N GLN A 247 -7.32 -3.72 -4.42
CA GLN A 247 -7.72 -5.08 -4.02
C GLN A 247 -6.50 -6.02 -3.91
N LEU A 248 -6.56 -6.94 -2.96
CA LEU A 248 -5.47 -7.88 -2.68
C LEU A 248 -5.07 -8.66 -3.93
N VAL A 249 -3.76 -8.68 -4.23
CA VAL A 249 -3.22 -9.51 -5.32
C VAL A 249 -3.21 -10.95 -4.85
N THR A 250 -3.88 -11.83 -5.60
CA THR A 250 -4.03 -13.26 -5.25
C THR A 250 -3.41 -14.21 -6.25
N ASP A 251 -3.14 -13.79 -7.48
CA ASP A 251 -2.44 -14.62 -8.47
C ASP A 251 -0.95 -14.78 -8.07
N PRO A 252 -0.49 -16.01 -7.76
CA PRO A 252 0.90 -16.25 -7.41
C PRO A 252 1.90 -15.77 -8.47
N LYS A 253 1.53 -15.73 -9.75
CA LYS A 253 2.39 -15.22 -10.84
C LYS A 253 2.70 -13.74 -10.71
N LEU A 254 1.88 -13.00 -9.95
CA LEU A 254 2.08 -11.59 -9.64
C LEU A 254 2.77 -11.38 -8.28
N LEU A 255 3.00 -12.42 -7.49
CA LEU A 255 3.60 -12.30 -6.16
C LEU A 255 5.06 -12.77 -6.15
N ALA A 256 5.90 -12.06 -5.40
CA ALA A 256 7.25 -12.51 -5.10
C ALA A 256 7.21 -13.68 -4.10
N PRO A 257 8.14 -14.64 -4.15
CA PRO A 257 8.40 -15.50 -3.00
C PRO A 257 8.87 -14.65 -1.81
N ILE A 258 8.28 -14.86 -0.62
CA ILE A 258 8.80 -14.29 0.63
C ILE A 258 9.87 -15.24 1.17
N LYS A 259 11.00 -14.69 1.61
CA LYS A 259 12.17 -15.45 2.09
C LYS A 259 12.20 -15.56 3.61
#